data_AF-V9FKG4-F1
#
_entry.id   AF-V9FKG4-F1
#
_cell.length_a   1.000
_cell.length_b   1.000
_cell.length_c   1.000
_cell.angle_alpha   90.00
_cell.angle_beta   90.00
_cell.angle_gamma   90.00
#
_symmetry.space_group_name_H-M   'P 1'
#
loop_
_entity.id
_entity.type
_entity.pdbx_description
1 polymer ?
#
loop_
_entity_poly.entity_id
_entity_poly.type
_entity_poly.pdbx_seq_one_letter_code
_entity_poly.pdbx_strand_id
1 'polypeptide(L)'
;MGVLLVGCASHRRNLAVRRFLEPYEKELEQVQSLMKRQLKTPLRPKLHQDTRWGSTYTMPARYFELREYISADDEELAEEMPSPAANSKLKTLLVQLADAPYVAMKLQCED
;
A
#
# COMPACT_ATOMS: atom_id res chain seq x y z
N MET A 1 -32.13 -21.73 12.96
CA MET A 1 -31.28 -21.20 14.06
C MET A 1 -29.95 -20.81 13.43
N GLY A 2 -29.69 -19.50 13.33
CA GLY A 2 -28.65 -18.93 12.47
C GLY A 2 -27.23 -19.20 12.97
N VAL A 3 -26.40 -19.75 12.10
CA VAL A 3 -24.95 -19.77 12.30
C VAL A 3 -24.48 -18.31 12.29
N LEU A 4 -23.95 -17.83 13.42
CA LEU A 4 -23.19 -16.59 13.47
C LEU A 4 -21.98 -16.81 12.56
N LEU A 5 -22.01 -16.21 11.37
CA LEU A 5 -20.90 -16.19 10.42
C LEU A 5 -19.76 -15.34 11.02
N VAL A 6 -19.08 -15.89 12.02
CA VAL A 6 -17.77 -15.41 12.44
C VAL A 6 -16.88 -15.57 11.21
N GLY A 7 -16.52 -14.46 10.57
CA GLY A 7 -15.66 -14.48 9.39
C GLY A 7 -14.43 -15.34 9.68
N CYS A 8 -14.05 -16.20 8.74
CA CYS A 8 -12.87 -17.05 8.85
C CYS A 8 -11.62 -16.21 9.19
N ALA A 9 -10.58 -16.82 9.77
CA ALA A 9 -9.38 -16.11 10.20
C ALA A 9 -8.78 -15.22 9.10
N SER A 10 -8.78 -15.69 7.84
CA SER A 10 -8.39 -14.92 6.66
C SER A 10 -9.26 -13.68 6.42
N HIS A 11 -10.57 -13.78 6.64
CA HIS A 11 -11.50 -12.65 6.51
C HIS A 11 -11.30 -11.63 7.62
N ARG A 12 -11.16 -12.06 8.89
CA ARG A 12 -10.87 -11.16 10.02
C ARG A 12 -9.55 -10.42 9.82
N ARG A 13 -8.53 -11.13 9.33
CA ARG A 13 -7.25 -10.54 8.93
C ARG A 13 -7.47 -9.48 7.86
N ASN A 14 -8.12 -9.80 6.74
CA ASN A 14 -8.36 -8.82 5.68
C ASN A 14 -9.11 -7.57 6.17
N LEU A 15 -10.08 -7.72 7.09
CA LEU A 15 -10.77 -6.59 7.69
C LEU A 15 -9.86 -5.73 8.58
N ALA A 16 -9.05 -6.36 9.44
CA ALA A 16 -8.09 -5.66 10.30
C ALA A 16 -7.06 -4.88 9.47
N VAL A 17 -6.59 -5.48 8.38
CA VAL A 17 -5.71 -4.85 7.41
C VAL A 17 -6.35 -3.62 6.77
N ARG A 18 -7.60 -3.73 6.29
CA ARG A 18 -8.30 -2.59 5.69
C ARG A 18 -8.40 -1.42 6.67
N ARG A 19 -8.80 -1.70 7.92
CA ARG A 19 -8.85 -0.70 9.00
C ARG A 19 -7.48 -0.07 9.30
N PHE A 20 -6.41 -0.86 9.23
CA PHE A 20 -5.06 -0.36 9.42
C PHE A 20 -4.61 0.58 8.28
N LEU A 21 -5.08 0.33 7.06
CA LEU A 21 -4.70 1.11 5.87
C LEU A 21 -5.57 2.33 5.63
N GLU A 22 -6.78 2.38 6.19
CA GLU A 22 -7.73 3.51 6.09
C GLU A 22 -7.08 4.89 6.31
N PRO A 23 -6.17 5.10 7.28
CA PRO A 23 -5.51 6.40 7.48
C PRO A 23 -4.54 6.82 6.36
N TYR A 24 -4.16 5.88 5.49
CA TYR A 24 -3.19 6.04 4.41
C TYR A 24 -3.83 5.94 3.01
N GLU A 25 -5.15 5.72 2.92
CA GLU A 25 -5.85 5.42 1.67
C GLU A 25 -5.65 6.54 0.64
N LYS A 26 -5.75 7.80 1.08
CA LYS A 26 -5.53 8.97 0.22
C LYS A 26 -4.12 8.99 -0.38
N GLU A 27 -3.09 8.75 0.42
CA GLU A 27 -1.71 8.70 -0.05
C GLU A 27 -1.47 7.50 -0.98
N LEU A 28 -2.11 6.35 -0.69
CA LEU A 28 -2.05 5.16 -1.55
C LEU A 28 -2.72 5.38 -2.91
N GLU A 29 -3.88 6.02 -2.95
CA GLU A 29 -4.58 6.38 -4.18
C GLU A 29 -3.75 7.35 -5.04
N GLN A 30 -3.12 8.35 -4.41
CA GLN A 30 -2.26 9.30 -5.11
C GLN A 30 -1.08 8.60 -5.79
N VAL A 31 -0.38 7.72 -5.06
CA VAL A 31 0.72 6.94 -5.63
C VAL A 31 0.21 6.00 -6.72
N GLN A 32 -0.97 5.41 -6.55
CA GLN A 32 -1.57 4.55 -7.58
C GLN A 32 -1.87 5.32 -8.87
N SER A 33 -2.37 6.56 -8.79
CA SER A 33 -2.58 7.44 -9.95
C SER A 33 -1.26 7.70 -10.68
N LEU A 34 -0.24 8.12 -9.93
CA LEU A 34 1.10 8.38 -10.44
C LEU A 34 1.68 7.14 -11.13
N MET A 35 1.58 5.98 -10.49
CA MET A 35 2.09 4.72 -11.01
C MET A 35 1.33 4.24 -12.26
N LYS A 36 0.03 4.52 -12.39
CA LYS A 36 -0.72 4.25 -13.64
C LYS A 36 -0.22 5.14 -14.78
N ARG A 37 0.11 6.40 -14.53
CA ARG A 37 0.67 7.27 -15.57
C ARG A 37 2.11 6.89 -15.96
N GLN A 38 2.87 6.34 -15.01
CA GLN A 38 4.22 5.81 -15.22
C GLN A 38 4.30 4.50 -16.02
N LEU A 39 3.17 4.00 -16.56
CA LEU A 39 3.13 2.93 -17.56
C LEU A 39 3.95 3.22 -18.83
N LYS A 40 4.38 4.48 -19.04
CA LYS A 40 5.28 4.89 -20.15
C LYS A 40 6.76 4.63 -19.89
N THR A 41 7.17 4.35 -18.64
CA THR A 41 8.55 4.02 -18.29
C THR A 41 8.81 2.52 -18.44
N PRO A 42 10.04 2.07 -18.76
CA PRO A 42 10.34 0.64 -18.98
C PRO A 42 10.14 -0.24 -17.73
N LEU A 43 9.91 0.37 -16.56
CA LEU A 43 9.73 -0.31 -15.29
C LEU A 43 8.23 -0.51 -15.02
N ARG A 44 7.77 -1.77 -15.07
CA ARG A 44 6.35 -2.12 -14.90
C ARG A 44 5.84 -1.65 -13.53
N PRO A 45 4.82 -0.77 -13.48
CA PRO A 45 4.17 -0.40 -12.23
C PRO A 45 3.47 -1.60 -11.59
N LYS A 46 3.56 -1.75 -10.26
CA LYS A 46 2.74 -2.70 -9.50
C LYS A 46 1.51 -1.96 -9.00
N LEU A 47 0.33 -2.37 -9.46
CA LEU A 47 -0.94 -1.78 -9.03
C LEU A 47 -1.45 -2.46 -7.75
N HIS A 48 -2.10 -1.66 -6.90
CA HIS A 48 -2.83 -2.16 -5.74
C HIS A 48 -3.99 -3.09 -6.18
N GLN A 49 -4.11 -4.23 -5.53
CA GLN A 49 -5.23 -5.18 -5.62
C GLN A 49 -5.80 -5.38 -4.22
N ASP A 50 -7.01 -4.88 -3.98
CA ASP A 50 -7.72 -4.90 -2.68
C ASP A 50 -7.93 -6.30 -2.09
N THR A 51 -7.80 -7.34 -2.92
CA THR A 51 -7.98 -8.75 -2.58
C THR A 51 -6.68 -9.47 -2.22
N ARG A 52 -5.51 -8.85 -2.44
CA ARG A 52 -4.21 -9.51 -2.23
C ARG A 52 -3.20 -8.55 -1.61
N TRP A 53 -3.02 -8.67 -0.29
CA TRP A 53 -2.07 -7.95 0.59
C TRP A 53 -0.70 -7.63 -0.04
N GLY A 54 -0.14 -8.57 -0.83
CA GLY A 54 1.18 -8.38 -1.45
C GLY A 54 1.25 -7.19 -2.42
N SER A 55 0.14 -6.80 -3.03
CA SER A 55 0.07 -5.64 -3.93
C SER A 55 0.06 -4.31 -3.17
N THR A 56 -0.58 -4.26 -2.01
CA THR A 56 -0.66 -3.09 -1.12
C THR A 56 0.70 -2.71 -0.57
N TYR A 57 1.55 -3.70 -0.27
CA TYR A 57 2.92 -3.48 0.20
C TYR A 57 3.89 -3.16 -0.95
N THR A 58 3.77 -3.86 -2.09
CA THR A 58 4.75 -3.74 -3.16
C THR A 58 4.61 -2.47 -3.99
N MET A 59 3.43 -1.84 -4.02
CA MET A 59 3.19 -0.61 -4.77
C MET A 59 3.93 0.60 -4.16
N PRO A 60 3.76 0.96 -2.87
CA PRO A 60 4.49 2.10 -2.29
C PRO A 60 6.00 1.88 -2.24
N ALA A 61 6.45 0.65 -1.99
CA ALA A 61 7.87 0.30 -2.03
C ALA A 61 8.45 0.53 -3.43
N ARG A 62 7.74 0.07 -4.46
CA ARG A 62 8.14 0.30 -5.86
C ARG A 62 8.13 1.77 -6.23
N TYR A 63 7.17 2.55 -5.73
CA TYR A 63 7.19 4.00 -5.92
C TYR A 63 8.48 4.64 -5.39
N PHE A 64 8.95 4.28 -4.19
CA PHE A 64 10.21 4.84 -3.66
C PHE A 64 11.44 4.42 -4.48
N GLU A 65 11.48 3.19 -5.01
CA GLU A 65 12.54 2.76 -5.95
C GLU A 65 12.51 3.57 -7.25
N LEU A 66 11.31 3.85 -7.77
CA LEU A 66 11.13 4.50 -9.07
C LEU A 66 11.20 6.01 -9.01
N ARG A 67 10.96 6.61 -7.84
CA ARG A 67 10.89 8.05 -7.63
C ARG A 67 12.14 8.77 -8.12
N GLU A 68 13.31 8.19 -7.95
CA GLU A 68 14.59 8.78 -8.40
C GLU A 68 14.75 8.78 -9.92
N TYR A 69 13.97 7.96 -10.62
CA TYR A 69 13.95 7.86 -12.09
C TYR A 69 12.78 8.64 -12.71
N ILE A 70 11.93 9.26 -11.87
CA ILE A 70 10.91 10.20 -12.35
C ILE A 70 11.65 11.44 -12.85
N SER A 71 11.53 11.72 -14.15
CA SER A 71 12.14 12.92 -14.74
C SER A 71 11.61 14.16 -14.02
N ALA A 72 12.53 15.01 -13.57
CA ALA A 72 12.17 16.32 -13.02
C ALA A 72 11.59 17.27 -14.09
N ASP A 73 11.83 16.97 -15.37
CA ASP A 73 11.37 17.78 -16.50
C ASP A 73 9.93 17.46 -16.93
N ASP A 74 9.29 16.44 -16.34
CA ASP A 74 7.89 16.10 -16.59
C ASP A 74 7.01 16.88 -15.59
N GLU A 75 6.65 18.12 -15.96
CA GLU A 75 5.91 19.05 -15.09
C GLU A 75 4.54 18.51 -14.67
N GLU A 76 3.85 17.79 -15.56
CA GLU A 76 2.57 17.12 -15.26
C GLU A 76 2.76 16.05 -14.17
N LEU A 77 3.87 15.31 -14.23
CA LEU A 77 4.19 14.27 -13.27
C LEU A 77 4.71 14.84 -11.95
N ALA A 78 5.42 15.98 -12.00
CA ALA A 78 5.90 16.70 -10.83
C ALA A 78 4.74 17.26 -9.98
N GLU A 79 3.64 17.71 -10.61
CA GLU A 79 2.42 18.14 -9.91
C GLU A 79 1.71 16.98 -9.19
N GLU A 80 1.75 15.77 -9.75
CA GLU A 80 1.13 14.59 -9.14
C GLU A 80 1.97 13.98 -8.00
N MET A 81 3.21 14.43 -7.82
CA MET A 81 4.10 13.91 -6.79
C MET A 81 3.50 14.07 -5.39
N PRO A 82 3.49 12.99 -4.58
CA PRO A 82 3.13 13.08 -3.18
C PRO A 82 3.96 14.15 -2.46
N SER A 83 3.29 14.93 -1.61
CA SER A 83 3.96 15.95 -0.79
C SER A 83 5.01 15.31 0.14
N PRO A 84 5.97 16.08 0.67
CA PRO A 84 6.92 15.57 1.67
C PRO A 84 6.23 14.92 2.89
N ALA A 85 5.08 15.45 3.30
CA ALA A 85 4.27 14.89 4.37
C ALA A 85 3.64 13.53 3.99
N ALA A 86 3.07 13.43 2.78
CA ALA A 86 2.52 12.17 2.27
C ALA A 86 3.61 11.09 2.13
N ASN A 87 4.78 11.47 1.62
CA ASN A 87 5.94 10.59 1.54
C ASN A 87 6.40 10.08 2.91
N SER A 88 6.37 10.96 3.92
CA SER A 88 6.73 10.58 5.29
C SER A 88 5.74 9.56 5.86
N LYS A 89 4.43 9.76 5.65
CA LYS A 89 3.40 8.78 6.03
C LYS A 89 3.57 7.43 5.33
N LEU A 90 3.84 7.44 4.02
CA LEU A 90 4.06 6.20 3.25
C LEU A 90 5.32 5.44 3.70
N LYS A 91 6.39 6.15 4.09
CA LYS A 91 7.56 5.52 4.72
C LYS A 91 7.22 4.87 6.05
N THR A 92 6.47 5.57 6.91
CA THR A 92 5.99 5.02 8.18
C THR A 92 5.15 3.76 7.94
N LEU A 93 4.24 3.80 6.95
CA LEU A 93 3.44 2.64 6.55
C LEU A 93 4.34 1.47 6.12
N LEU A 94 5.36 1.70 5.29
CA LEU A 94 6.28 0.65 4.86
C LEU A 94 7.07 0.03 6.01
N VAL A 95 7.49 0.83 7.00
CA VAL A 95 8.14 0.32 8.21
C VAL A 95 7.17 -0.52 9.04
N GLN A 96 5.97 -0.01 9.31
CA GLN A 96 4.94 -0.74 10.05
C GLN A 96 4.52 -2.05 9.34
N LEU A 97 4.51 -2.06 8.00
CA LEU A 97 4.23 -3.25 7.19
C LEU A 97 5.43 -4.22 7.12
N ALA A 98 6.67 -3.73 7.23
CA ALA A 98 7.85 -4.57 7.36
C ALA A 98 7.90 -5.26 8.73
N ASP A 99 7.33 -4.62 9.77
CA ASP A 99 7.10 -5.21 11.10
C ASP A 99 5.83 -6.08 11.13
N ALA A 100 4.92 -5.95 10.17
CA ALA A 100 3.67 -6.70 10.14
C ALA A 100 3.79 -8.23 9.97
N PRO A 101 4.85 -8.86 9.41
CA PRO A 101 5.05 -10.30 9.53
C PRO A 101 5.13 -10.73 11.00
N TYR A 102 5.74 -9.90 11.86
CA TYR A 102 5.82 -10.15 13.30
C TYR A 102 4.45 -9.96 13.99
N VAL A 103 3.66 -8.96 13.58
CA VAL A 103 2.30 -8.72 14.09
C VAL A 103 1.30 -9.79 13.61
N ALA A 104 1.40 -10.22 12.35
CA ALA A 104 0.58 -11.29 11.78
C ALA A 104 0.93 -12.67 12.38
N MET A 105 2.21 -12.89 12.73
CA MET A 105 2.65 -14.08 13.47
C MET A 105 2.16 -14.06 14.92
N LYS A 106 2.16 -12.90 15.60
CA LYS A 106 1.61 -12.76 16.95
C LYS A 106 0.09 -12.99 17.03
N LEU A 107 -0.67 -12.47 16.06
CA LEU A 107 -2.11 -12.68 15.95
C LEU A 107 -2.51 -14.14 15.61
N GLN A 108 -1.55 -14.96 15.18
CA GLN A 108 -1.73 -16.40 14.96
C GLN A 108 -1.39 -17.26 16.18
N CYS A 109 -0.83 -16.68 17.25
CA CYS A 109 -0.48 -17.40 18.48
C CYS A 109 -1.50 -17.23 19.62
N GLU A 110 -2.53 -16.41 19.43
CA GLU A 110 -3.65 -16.29 20.38
C GLU A 110 -4.77 -17.25 19.93
N ASP A 111 -4.57 -18.54 20.21
CA ASP A 111 -5.62 -19.55 20.38
C ASP A 111 -5.80 -19.81 21.89
#